data_AF-A0A179B5N1-F1
#
_entry.id   AF-A0A179B5N1-F1
#
_cell.length_a   1.000
_cell.length_b   1.000
_cell.length_c   1.000
_cell.angle_alpha   90.00
_cell.angle_beta   90.00
_cell.angle_gamma   90.00
#
_symmetry.space_group_name_H-M   'P 1'
#
loop_
_entity.id
_entity.type
_entity.pdbx_description
1 polymer ?
#
loop_
_entity_poly.entity_id
_entity_poly.type
_entity_poly.pdbx_seq_one_letter_code
_entity_poly.pdbx_strand_id
1 'polypeptide(L)'
;MGELKFDRDKAGIKAIAGWDDADYYNGVGKGIDACIGDVVKIAVSLPTDTVNAGWKTDNNGTSALRKTLDWTIKLFAGAAREIADGCATLGSGIKSGIENFDSQENNSATRFDMLQSSLPKK
;
A
#
# COMPACT_ATOMS: atom_id res chain seq x y z
N MET A 1 7.80 -37.16 25.68
CA MET A 1 6.99 -36.78 24.51
C MET A 1 7.20 -35.30 24.29
N GLY A 2 7.70 -34.91 23.11
CA GLY A 2 7.90 -33.50 22.79
C GLY A 2 6.58 -32.85 22.38
N GLU A 3 6.32 -31.65 22.88
CA GLU A 3 5.17 -30.82 22.53
C GLU A 3 5.22 -30.52 21.02
N LEU A 4 4.20 -30.94 20.26
CA LEU A 4 4.12 -30.68 18.81
C LEU A 4 3.60 -29.25 18.62
N LYS A 5 4.51 -28.26 18.68
CA LYS A 5 4.18 -26.85 18.44
C LYS A 5 4.33 -26.52 16.95
N PHE A 6 3.37 -25.77 16.42
CA PHE A 6 3.46 -25.26 15.06
C PHE A 6 4.51 -24.13 14.98
N ASP A 7 5.58 -24.37 14.21
CA ASP A 7 6.68 -23.42 14.01
C ASP A 7 6.33 -22.45 12.86
N ARG A 8 5.80 -21.28 13.25
CA ARG A 8 5.30 -20.24 12.34
C ARG A 8 6.40 -19.63 11.48
N ASP A 9 7.61 -19.50 12.03
CA ASP A 9 8.76 -18.95 11.33
C ASP A 9 9.22 -19.91 10.23
N LYS A 10 9.23 -21.23 10.49
CA LYS A 10 9.51 -22.24 9.45
C LYS A 10 8.42 -22.37 8.40
N ALA A 11 7.16 -22.10 8.76
CA ALA A 11 6.05 -22.07 7.80
C ALA A 11 6.05 -20.79 6.93
N GLY A 12 6.99 -19.86 7.15
CA GLY A 12 7.05 -18.59 6.43
C GLY A 12 5.92 -17.62 6.79
N ILE A 13 5.17 -17.90 7.86
CA ILE A 13 4.12 -17.02 8.36
C ILE A 13 4.78 -15.92 9.17
N LYS A 14 5.28 -14.89 8.47
CA LYS A 14 5.71 -13.65 9.11
C LYS A 14 4.46 -12.89 9.55
N ALA A 15 4.04 -13.16 10.79
CA ALA A 15 2.98 -12.43 11.45
C ALA A 15 3.37 -10.96 11.59
N ILE A 16 2.88 -10.10 10.67
CA ILE A 16 2.78 -8.64 10.79
C ILE A 16 4.12 -7.86 10.84
N ALA A 17 5.23 -8.47 11.24
CA ALA A 17 6.53 -7.82 11.35
C ALA A 17 7.11 -7.54 9.95
N GLY A 18 6.75 -6.38 9.41
CA GLY A 18 7.30 -5.84 8.17
C GLY A 18 6.32 -5.69 7.02
N TRP A 19 5.01 -5.59 7.28
CA TRP A 19 4.09 -5.15 6.23
C TRP A 19 4.11 -3.63 6.08
N ASP A 20 5.26 -3.12 5.68
CA ASP A 20 5.52 -1.69 5.52
C ASP A 20 5.15 -1.22 4.11
N ASP A 21 4.68 -2.12 3.24
CA ASP A 21 4.29 -1.78 1.86
C ASP A 21 3.19 -0.72 1.82
N ALA A 22 2.21 -0.79 2.73
CA ALA A 22 1.16 0.22 2.81
C ALA A 22 1.74 1.61 3.14
N ASP A 23 2.67 1.68 4.10
CA ASP A 23 3.34 2.92 4.48
C ASP A 23 4.28 3.42 3.37
N TYR A 24 4.97 2.51 2.68
CA TYR A 24 5.81 2.81 1.54
C TYR A 24 5.01 3.47 0.41
N TYR A 25 3.92 2.85 -0.04
CA TYR A 25 3.11 3.38 -1.14
C TYR A 25 2.37 4.66 -0.75
N ASN A 26 1.98 4.81 0.52
CA ASN A 26 1.50 6.09 1.05
C ASN A 26 2.58 7.18 0.99
N GLY A 27 3.83 6.83 1.30
CA GLY A 27 4.99 7.71 1.17
C GLY A 27 5.22 8.14 -0.29
N VAL A 28 5.14 7.20 -1.23
CA VAL A 28 5.24 7.47 -2.67
C VAL A 28 4.13 8.44 -3.11
N GLY A 29 2.88 8.20 -2.73
CA GLY A 29 1.75 9.09 -3.04
C GLY A 29 1.97 10.52 -2.52
N LYS A 30 2.46 10.67 -1.29
CA LYS A 30 2.81 11.99 -0.71
C LYS A 30 3.96 12.68 -1.47
N GLY A 31 4.99 11.92 -1.86
CA GLY A 31 6.11 12.44 -2.64
C GLY A 31 5.67 12.94 -4.02
N ILE A 32 4.76 12.22 -4.67
CA ILE A 32 4.18 12.63 -5.96
C ILE A 32 3.38 13.93 -5.80
N ASP A 33 2.54 14.03 -4.76
CA ASP A 33 1.77 15.25 -4.48
C ASP A 33 2.66 16.48 -4.27
N ALA A 34 3.78 16.31 -3.55
CA ALA A 34 4.73 17.39 -3.31
C ALA A 34 5.34 17.96 -4.60
N CYS A 35 5.44 17.14 -5.65
CA CYS A 35 6.04 17.52 -6.94
C CYS A 35 5.02 18.09 -7.96
N ILE A 36 3.70 18.04 -7.70
CA ILE A 36 2.65 18.50 -8.65
C ILE A 36 2.94 19.92 -9.11
N GLY A 37 3.20 20.82 -8.16
CA GLY A 37 3.44 22.23 -8.43
C GLY A 37 4.64 22.47 -9.34
N ASP A 38 5.68 21.64 -9.24
CA ASP A 38 6.90 21.80 -10.03
C ASP A 38 6.76 21.25 -11.43
N VAL A 39 6.03 20.15 -11.62
CA VAL A 39 5.83 19.60 -12.96
C VAL A 39 4.94 20.49 -13.82
N VAL A 40 3.90 21.10 -13.24
CA VAL A 40 3.04 22.03 -13.99
C VAL A 40 3.83 23.27 -14.46
N LYS A 41 4.89 23.66 -13.74
CA LYS A 41 5.76 24.79 -14.13
C LYS A 41 6.68 24.47 -15.31
N ILE A 42 6.93 23.20 -15.63
CA ILE A 42 7.81 22.79 -16.75
C ILE A 42 7.19 23.19 -18.10
N ALA A 43 5.86 23.13 -18.21
CA ALA A 43 5.17 23.61 -19.39
C ALA A 43 5.08 25.14 -19.35
N VAL A 44 6.08 25.82 -19.91
CA VAL A 44 6.20 27.29 -19.95
C VAL A 44 5.46 27.87 -21.14
N SER A 45 4.83 29.05 -20.97
CA SER A 45 4.18 29.75 -22.07
C SER A 45 5.20 30.17 -23.13
N LEU A 46 4.85 30.02 -24.40
CA LEU A 46 5.66 30.49 -25.50
C LEU A 46 5.77 32.03 -25.47
N PRO A 47 6.95 32.60 -25.80
CA PRO A 47 7.14 34.03 -25.86
C PRO A 47 6.28 34.67 -26.96
N THR A 48 5.94 35.94 -26.79
CA THR A 48 5.19 36.72 -27.79
C THR A 48 5.94 36.75 -29.12
N ASP A 49 5.29 36.36 -30.22
CA ASP A 49 5.84 36.46 -31.57
C ASP A 49 6.02 37.94 -31.92
N THR A 50 7.28 38.31 -32.17
CA THR A 50 7.72 39.67 -32.49
C THR A 50 8.14 39.81 -33.95
N VAL A 51 8.15 38.71 -34.72
CA VAL A 51 8.70 38.66 -36.09
C VAL A 51 7.61 38.85 -37.13
N ASN A 52 6.41 38.31 -36.91
CA ASN A 52 5.25 38.55 -37.77
C ASN A 52 4.29 39.53 -37.10
N ALA A 53 3.75 40.49 -37.87
CA ALA A 53 3.02 41.69 -37.44
C ALA A 53 1.66 41.46 -36.71
N GLY A 54 1.48 40.34 -36.01
CA GLY A 54 0.24 39.95 -35.34
C GLY A 54 0.26 40.03 -33.81
N TRP A 55 1.42 40.19 -33.15
CA TRP A 55 1.56 40.20 -31.68
C TRP A 55 0.81 39.05 -30.97
N LYS A 56 0.63 37.91 -31.64
CA LYS A 56 -0.23 36.82 -31.20
C LYS A 56 0.57 35.53 -31.15
N THR A 57 0.90 35.10 -29.93
CA THR A 57 1.40 33.74 -29.68
C THR A 57 0.26 32.88 -29.18
N ASP A 58 -0.01 31.79 -29.90
CA ASP A 58 -0.94 30.77 -29.44
C ASP A 58 -0.29 29.94 -28.31
N ASN A 59 -0.92 29.95 -27.14
CA ASN A 59 -0.53 29.19 -25.96
C ASN A 59 -1.54 28.09 -25.60
N ASN A 60 -2.47 27.76 -26.49
CA ASN A 60 -3.48 26.72 -26.28
C ASN A 60 -2.82 25.36 -26.03
N GLY A 61 -1.81 25.01 -26.81
CA GLY A 61 -1.03 23.77 -26.64
C GLY A 61 -0.36 23.68 -25.27
N THR A 62 0.32 24.74 -24.83
CA THR A 62 0.95 24.81 -23.51
C THR A 62 -0.07 24.70 -22.38
N SER A 63 -1.24 25.33 -22.55
CA SER A 63 -2.33 25.26 -21.56
C SER A 63 -2.93 23.86 -21.48
N ALA A 64 -3.09 23.18 -22.62
CA ALA A 64 -3.51 21.78 -22.65
C ALA A 64 -2.46 20.86 -21.98
N LEU A 65 -1.18 21.07 -22.29
CA LEU A 65 -0.08 20.32 -21.69
C LEU A 65 -0.06 20.47 -20.16
N ARG A 66 -0.24 21.69 -19.62
CA ARG A 66 -0.34 21.92 -18.17
C ARG A 66 -1.48 21.13 -17.52
N LYS A 67 -2.66 21.10 -18.16
CA LYS A 67 -3.81 20.32 -17.66
C LYS A 67 -3.53 18.82 -17.68
N THR A 68 -2.92 18.32 -18.75
CA THR A 68 -2.57 16.90 -18.86
C THR A 68 -1.55 16.51 -17.80
N LEU A 69 -0.50 17.31 -17.60
CA LEU A 69 0.52 17.06 -16.57
C LEU A 69 -0.07 17.04 -15.16
N ASP A 70 -0.92 18.00 -14.82
CA ASP A 70 -1.62 18.05 -13.52
C ASP A 70 -2.49 16.79 -13.31
N TRP A 71 -3.26 16.40 -14.32
CA TRP A 71 -4.10 15.21 -14.26
C TRP A 71 -3.29 13.93 -14.12
N THR A 72 -2.24 13.76 -14.93
CA THR A 72 -1.40 12.55 -14.93
C THR A 72 -0.72 12.34 -13.58
N ILE A 73 -0.21 13.40 -12.95
CA ILE A 73 0.47 13.26 -11.65
C ILE A 73 -0.51 12.93 -10.54
N LYS A 74 -1.69 13.57 -10.54
CA LYS A 74 -2.76 13.22 -9.60
C LYS A 74 -3.20 11.78 -9.76
N LEU A 75 -3.25 11.26 -10.99
CA LEU A 75 -3.55 9.86 -11.26
C LEU A 75 -2.50 8.93 -10.63
N PHE A 76 -1.20 9.22 -10.79
CA PHE A 76 -0.14 8.42 -10.16
C PHE A 76 -0.19 8.47 -8.63
N ALA A 77 -0.45 9.64 -8.04
CA ALA A 77 -0.62 9.78 -6.60
C ALA A 77 -1.83 8.98 -6.09
N GLY A 78 -2.94 9.01 -6.83
CA GLY A 78 -4.12 8.19 -6.55
C GLY A 78 -3.84 6.70 -6.63
N ALA A 79 -3.20 6.24 -7.71
CA ALA A 79 -2.84 4.84 -7.90
C ALA A 79 -1.94 4.32 -6.77
N ALA A 80 -0.96 5.11 -6.31
CA ALA A 80 -0.12 4.74 -5.18
C ALA A 80 -0.93 4.56 -3.89
N ARG A 81 -1.93 5.41 -3.63
CA ARG A 81 -2.82 5.26 -2.46
C ARG A 81 -3.71 4.02 -2.54
N GLU A 82 -4.28 3.74 -3.71
CA GLU A 82 -5.09 2.53 -3.92
C GLU A 82 -4.27 1.25 -3.67
N ILE A 83 -3.00 1.24 -4.09
CA ILE A 83 -2.09 0.14 -3.78
C ILE A 83 -1.83 0.06 -2.27
N ALA A 84 -1.60 1.20 -1.61
CA ALA A 84 -1.41 1.25 -0.16
C ALA A 84 -2.63 0.70 0.61
N ASP A 85 -3.85 1.07 0.19
CA ASP A 85 -5.09 0.57 0.78
C ASP A 85 -5.27 -0.93 0.55
N GLY A 86 -4.89 -1.43 -0.64
CA GLY A 86 -4.83 -2.86 -0.94
C GLY A 86 -3.86 -3.60 -0.03
N CYS A 87 -2.65 -3.07 0.16
CA CYS A 87 -1.65 -3.62 1.07
C CYS A 87 -2.16 -3.64 2.53
N ALA A 88 -2.80 -2.57 2.99
CA ALA A 88 -3.36 -2.49 4.34
C ALA A 88 -4.50 -3.49 4.56
N THR A 89 -5.37 -3.66 3.55
CA THR A 89 -6.48 -4.61 3.58
C THR A 89 -5.98 -6.05 3.69
N LEU A 90 -5.05 -6.43 2.81
CA LEU A 90 -4.40 -7.74 2.89
C LEU A 90 -3.68 -7.91 4.24
N GLY A 91 -3.06 -6.83 4.75
CA GLY A 91 -2.54 -6.62 6.10
C GLY A 91 -3.40 -7.20 7.19
N SER A 92 -4.57 -6.57 7.31
CA SER A 92 -5.57 -6.92 8.30
C SER A 92 -6.07 -8.37 8.15
N GLY A 93 -6.23 -8.87 6.93
CA GLY A 93 -6.69 -10.24 6.66
C GLY A 93 -5.73 -11.30 7.20
N ILE A 94 -4.42 -11.10 7.02
CA ILE A 94 -3.41 -12.00 7.59
C ILE A 94 -3.44 -11.96 9.12
N LYS A 95 -3.56 -10.77 9.71
CA LYS A 95 -3.67 -10.61 11.17
C LYS A 95 -4.83 -11.43 11.74
N SER A 96 -6.04 -11.25 11.19
CA SER A 96 -7.22 -11.98 11.65
C SER A 96 -7.12 -13.50 11.41
N GLY A 97 -6.48 -13.93 10.32
CA GLY A 97 -6.20 -15.34 10.07
C GLY A 97 -5.33 -15.97 11.16
N ILE A 98 -4.26 -15.28 11.57
CA ILE A 98 -3.35 -15.73 12.63
C ILE A 98 -4.06 -15.79 13.98
N GLU A 99 -4.80 -14.74 14.36
CA GLU A 99 -5.58 -14.73 15.61
C GLU A 99 -6.57 -15.91 15.68
N ASN A 100 -7.19 -16.27 14.55
CA ASN A 100 -8.07 -17.43 14.46
C ASN A 100 -7.33 -18.76 14.64
N PHE A 101 -6.15 -18.92 14.01
CA PHE A 101 -5.34 -20.12 14.18
C PHE A 101 -4.85 -20.28 15.62
N ASP A 102 -4.42 -19.20 16.27
CA ASP A 102 -3.97 -19.18 17.67
C ASP A 102 -5.10 -19.61 18.62
N SER A 103 -6.30 -19.09 18.39
CA SER A 103 -7.50 -19.46 19.14
C SER A 103 -7.85 -20.94 18.96
N GLN A 104 -7.76 -21.47 17.73
CA GLN A 104 -8.01 -22.89 17.47
C GLN A 104 -6.94 -23.80 18.08
N GLU A 105 -5.67 -23.42 18.01
CA GLU A 105 -4.56 -24.16 18.62
C GLU A 105 -4.75 -24.25 20.14
N ASN A 106 -5.05 -23.13 20.79
CA ASN A 106 -5.28 -23.09 22.24
C ASN A 106 -6.50 -23.92 22.67
N ASN A 107 -7.60 -23.84 21.90
CA ASN A 107 -8.80 -24.65 22.14
C ASN A 107 -8.53 -26.15 21.96
N SER A 108 -7.73 -26.54 20.96
CA SER A 108 -7.37 -27.93 20.71
C SER A 108 -6.45 -28.48 21.81
N ALA A 109 -5.44 -27.72 22.22
CA ALA A 109 -4.55 -28.07 23.34
C ALA A 109 -5.33 -28.27 24.65
N THR A 110 -6.23 -27.34 24.99
CA THR A 110 -7.07 -27.44 26.18
C THR A 110 -7.94 -28.70 26.17
N ARG A 111 -8.55 -29.05 25.02
CA ARG A 111 -9.36 -30.26 24.87
C ARG A 111 -8.53 -31.53 24.99
N PHE A 112 -7.30 -31.51 24.47
CA PHE A 112 -6.38 -32.63 24.58
C PHE A 112 -5.98 -32.87 26.04
N ASP A 113 -5.62 -31.82 26.78
CA ASP A 113 -5.28 -31.92 28.21
C ASP A 113 -6.45 -32.43 29.04
N MET A 114 -7.67 -31.97 28.76
CA MET A 114 -8.88 -32.49 29.39
C MET A 114 -9.06 -33.98 29.14
N LEU A 115 -8.92 -34.44 27.90
CA LEU A 115 -9.01 -35.85 27.55
C LEU A 115 -7.93 -36.68 28.25
N GLN A 116 -6.70 -36.18 28.28
CA GLN A 116 -5.59 -36.86 28.96
C GLN A 116 -5.81 -36.97 30.47
N SER A 117 -6.36 -35.92 31.11
CA SER A 117 -6.69 -35.93 32.53
C SER A 117 -7.86 -36.86 32.88
N SER A 118 -8.72 -37.16 31.91
CA SER A 118 -9.87 -38.07 32.05
C SER A 118 -9.53 -39.56 31.89
N LEU A 119 -8.31 -39.87 31.44
CA LEU A 119 -7.85 -41.26 31.32
C LEU A 119 -7.56 -41.86 32.71
N PRO A 120 -8.00 -43.10 32.99
CA PRO A 120 -7.76 -43.73 34.28
C PRO A 120 -6.26 -43.91 34.51
N LYS A 121 -5.78 -43.49 35.70
CA LYS A 121 -4.39 -43.69 36.11
C LYS A 121 -4.11 -45.20 36.18
N LYS A 122 -3.08 -45.66 35.47
CA LYS A 122 -2.48 -46.97 35.67
C LYS A 122 -1.77 -47.03 37.02
#